data_AF-A0A212F4S2-F1
#
_entry.id   AF-A0A212F4S2-F1
#
_cell.length_a   1.000
_cell.length_b   1.000
_cell.length_c   1.000
_cell.angle_alpha   90.00
_cell.angle_beta   90.00
_cell.angle_gamma   90.00
#
_symmetry.space_group_name_H-M   'P 1'
#
loop_
_entity.id
_entity.type
_entity.pdbx_description
1 polymer ?
#
loop_
_entity_poly.entity_id
_entity_poly.type
_entity_poly.pdbx_seq_one_letter_code
_entity_poly.pdbx_strand_id
1 'polypeptide(L)'
;MIGKILLFFIVSASAGAVEPKQSLSAFDYHDVDPNTLSCDPLGEIFLLLPHYVHCNKFFMCAHGNEVEFDCPATTIFDFPLQTCNHAWAANCTLRTRDDDEGSGEGVFNFLDNFSDVNYEGSVNSLTADEVISKVRPLAVESPVKPSFNGLNCQRSDSAARQVAYKGDCQRYWRCVNGVLQTAYCSDGLFFNERSGQCDFEANVKCADVNDELENEFIVYKK
;
A
#
# COMPACT_ATOMS: atom_id res chain seq x y z
N MET A 1 67.63 -43.77 15.68
CA MET A 1 66.20 -44.11 15.88
C MET A 1 65.62 -43.09 16.86
N ILE A 2 64.36 -42.70 16.66
CA ILE A 2 63.59 -41.64 17.36
C ILE A 2 63.97 -40.24 16.81
N GLY A 3 63.19 -39.51 16.01
CA GLY A 3 61.76 -39.53 15.72
C GLY A 3 61.27 -38.08 15.79
N LYS A 4 61.52 -37.27 14.75
CA LYS A 4 61.01 -35.89 14.66
C LYS A 4 59.50 -35.96 14.43
N ILE A 5 58.72 -35.80 15.50
CA ILE A 5 57.28 -35.62 15.43
C ILE A 5 57.04 -34.20 14.92
N LEU A 6 56.77 -34.06 13.63
CA LEU A 6 56.19 -32.86 13.05
C LEU A 6 54.73 -32.81 13.52
N LEU A 7 54.44 -32.01 14.54
CA LEU A 7 53.08 -31.64 14.91
C LEU A 7 52.58 -30.60 13.89
N PHE A 8 51.85 -31.09 12.88
CA PHE A 8 51.04 -30.26 12.00
C PHE A 8 49.86 -29.72 12.83
N PHE A 9 49.92 -28.44 13.22
CA PHE A 9 48.72 -27.71 13.63
C PHE A 9 47.87 -27.49 12.37
N ILE A 10 46.90 -28.37 12.18
CA ILE A 10 45.87 -28.20 11.15
C ILE A 10 44.97 -27.07 11.66
N VAL A 11 45.20 -25.84 11.21
CA VAL A 11 44.24 -24.75 11.39
C VAL A 11 43.05 -25.08 10.49
N SER A 12 42.04 -25.74 11.06
CA SER A 12 40.76 -25.94 10.40
C SER A 12 40.05 -24.59 10.34
N ALA A 13 40.23 -23.88 9.22
CA ALA A 13 39.38 -22.76 8.86
C ALA A 13 37.96 -23.30 8.63
N SER A 14 37.07 -23.16 9.61
CA SER A 14 35.65 -23.29 9.38
C SER A 14 35.22 -22.08 8.54
N ALA A 15 35.17 -22.26 7.22
CA ALA A 15 34.36 -21.41 6.38
C ALA A 15 32.91 -21.57 6.86
N GLY A 16 32.47 -20.67 7.74
CA GLY A 16 31.06 -20.50 8.02
C GLY A 16 30.41 -20.15 6.69
N ALA A 17 29.59 -21.06 6.17
CA ALA A 17 28.61 -20.71 5.16
C ALA A 17 27.73 -19.62 5.77
N VAL A 18 27.99 -18.37 5.40
CA VAL A 18 27.03 -17.30 5.61
C VAL A 18 25.89 -17.62 4.67
N GLU A 19 24.77 -18.05 5.24
CA GLU A 19 23.49 -18.15 4.53
C GLU A 19 23.24 -16.81 3.84
N PRO A 20 22.80 -16.79 2.57
CA PRO A 20 22.46 -15.55 1.90
C PRO A 20 21.27 -14.95 2.67
N LYS A 21 21.52 -13.89 3.43
CA LYS A 21 20.44 -13.08 3.99
C LYS A 21 19.61 -12.60 2.81
N GLN A 22 18.35 -12.98 2.88
CA GLN A 22 17.37 -12.95 1.81
C GLN A 22 17.34 -11.60 1.09
N SER A 23 17.45 -11.72 -0.22
CA SER A 23 17.25 -10.75 -1.27
C SER A 23 16.00 -9.88 -1.06
N LEU A 24 16.14 -8.60 -1.39
CA LEU A 24 15.09 -7.61 -1.65
C LEU A 24 13.85 -8.23 -2.34
N SER A 25 12.68 -8.19 -1.70
CA SER A 25 11.39 -8.35 -2.38
C SER A 25 10.26 -7.86 -1.48
N ALA A 26 9.52 -6.85 -1.93
CA ALA A 26 8.31 -6.31 -1.31
C ALA A 26 8.50 -5.73 0.10
N PHE A 27 7.74 -4.69 0.45
CA PHE A 27 7.43 -4.51 1.86
C PHE A 27 6.79 -5.81 2.33
N ASP A 28 7.47 -6.52 3.22
CA ASP A 28 6.93 -7.73 3.77
C ASP A 28 5.78 -7.33 4.71
N TYR A 29 4.56 -7.58 4.26
CA TYR A 29 3.36 -7.31 5.06
C TYR A 29 3.01 -8.49 5.97
N HIS A 30 3.84 -9.55 6.03
CA HIS A 30 3.79 -10.51 7.11
C HIS A 30 4.10 -9.76 8.42
N ASP A 31 3.15 -9.78 9.36
CA ASP A 31 3.20 -9.10 10.66
C ASP A 31 2.90 -7.58 10.68
N VAL A 32 2.35 -7.02 9.59
CA VAL A 32 1.81 -5.65 9.60
C VAL A 32 0.31 -5.66 9.93
N ASP A 33 -0.11 -4.90 10.94
CA ASP A 33 -1.53 -4.69 11.23
C ASP A 33 -2.15 -3.71 10.22
N PRO A 34 -3.07 -4.16 9.35
CA PRO A 34 -3.65 -3.31 8.31
C PRO A 34 -4.53 -2.16 8.84
N ASN A 35 -4.93 -2.18 10.11
CA ASN A 35 -5.69 -1.08 10.71
C ASN A 35 -4.81 0.15 10.97
N THR A 36 -3.51 -0.07 11.11
CA THR A 36 -2.53 1.00 11.33
C THR A 36 -2.13 1.73 10.04
N LEU A 37 -2.63 1.26 8.90
CA LEU A 37 -2.27 1.79 7.59
C LEU A 37 -3.34 2.74 7.05
N SER A 38 -2.87 3.81 6.40
CA SER A 38 -3.71 4.80 5.72
C SER A 38 -3.14 5.12 4.34
N CYS A 39 -4.00 5.50 3.40
CA CYS A 39 -3.55 5.91 2.08
C CYS A 39 -2.67 7.16 2.12
N ASP A 40 -1.55 7.11 1.42
CA ASP A 40 -0.66 8.26 1.26
C ASP A 40 -1.38 9.39 0.50
N PRO A 41 -1.51 10.61 1.08
CA PRO A 41 -2.16 11.74 0.43
C PRO A 41 -1.49 12.17 -0.88
N LEU A 42 -0.18 11.94 -1.03
CA LEU A 42 0.55 12.23 -2.26
C LEU A 42 0.41 11.11 -3.30
N GLY A 43 -0.03 9.92 -2.88
CA GLY A 43 -0.13 8.74 -3.72
C GLY A 43 1.22 8.22 -4.20
N GLU A 44 2.31 8.52 -3.50
CA GLU A 44 3.65 8.04 -3.83
C GLU A 44 3.79 6.53 -3.65
N ILE A 45 3.02 5.97 -2.71
CA ILE A 45 3.06 4.58 -2.26
C ILE A 45 1.79 3.83 -2.70
N PHE A 46 1.98 2.61 -3.19
CA PHE A 46 0.89 1.81 -3.74
C PHE A 46 0.59 0.80 -2.68
N LEU A 47 -0.61 0.94 -2.15
CA LEU A 47 -1.05 0.17 -1.02
C LEU A 47 -2.44 -0.36 -1.33
N LEU A 48 -2.58 -1.68 -1.20
CA LEU A 48 -3.86 -2.34 -1.20
C LEU A 48 -4.22 -2.69 0.24
N LEU A 49 -5.37 -2.19 0.68
CA LEU A 49 -5.85 -2.38 2.04
C LEU A 49 -6.95 -3.44 2.06
N PRO A 50 -6.98 -4.33 3.06
CA PRO A 50 -8.09 -5.26 3.22
C PRO A 50 -9.39 -4.52 3.45
N HIS A 51 -10.49 -5.07 2.94
CA HIS A 51 -11.81 -4.50 3.14
C HIS A 51 -12.31 -4.75 4.59
N TYR A 52 -13.27 -3.94 5.06
CA TYR A 52 -13.77 -4.02 6.45
C TYR A 52 -14.69 -5.23 6.72
N VAL A 53 -15.41 -5.69 5.70
CA VAL A 53 -16.46 -6.74 5.82
C VAL A 53 -16.25 -7.95 4.89
N HIS A 54 -15.92 -7.72 3.62
CA HIS A 54 -15.86 -8.75 2.58
C HIS A 54 -14.43 -9.17 2.21
N CYS A 55 -14.09 -10.44 2.37
CA CYS A 55 -12.76 -11.01 2.02
C CYS A 55 -12.44 -10.98 0.52
N ASN A 56 -13.47 -10.97 -0.33
CA ASN A 56 -13.34 -10.90 -1.79
C ASN A 56 -13.27 -9.46 -2.31
N LYS A 57 -13.12 -8.47 -1.42
CA LYS A 57 -12.96 -7.06 -1.75
C LYS A 57 -11.70 -6.51 -1.09
N PHE A 58 -11.15 -5.47 -1.69
CA PHE A 58 -10.02 -4.72 -1.15
C PHE A 58 -10.14 -3.25 -1.58
N PHE A 59 -9.37 -2.38 -0.94
CA PHE A 59 -9.24 -0.99 -1.35
C PHE A 59 -7.90 -0.78 -2.03
N MET A 60 -7.89 -0.02 -3.12
CA MET A 60 -6.67 0.52 -3.73
C MET A 60 -6.57 1.99 -3.37
N CYS A 61 -5.42 2.39 -2.82
CA CYS A 61 -5.16 3.79 -2.51
C CYS A 61 -4.91 4.61 -3.79
N ALA A 62 -5.68 5.69 -3.95
CA ALA A 62 -5.51 6.66 -5.03
C ALA A 62 -5.61 8.09 -4.48
N HIS A 63 -4.50 8.83 -4.51
CA HIS A 63 -4.40 10.21 -4.00
C HIS A 63 -4.98 10.37 -2.57
N GLY A 64 -4.53 9.54 -1.63
CA GLY A 64 -5.02 9.56 -0.24
C GLY A 64 -6.38 8.93 0.00
N ASN A 65 -7.08 8.44 -1.02
CA ASN A 65 -8.43 7.90 -0.87
C ASN A 65 -8.46 6.38 -1.11
N GLU A 66 -9.28 5.68 -0.32
CA GLU A 66 -9.59 4.26 -0.49
C GLU A 66 -10.63 4.07 -1.60
N VAL A 67 -10.27 3.38 -2.68
CA VAL A 67 -11.20 3.04 -3.77
C VAL A 67 -11.45 1.54 -3.75
N GLU A 68 -12.71 1.11 -3.65
CA GLU A 68 -13.09 -0.30 -3.51
C GLU A 68 -12.98 -1.07 -4.84
N PHE A 69 -12.46 -2.31 -4.77
CA PHE A 69 -12.38 -3.26 -5.86
C PHE A 69 -12.81 -4.65 -5.42
N ASP A 70 -13.37 -5.42 -6.35
CA ASP A 70 -13.63 -6.85 -6.20
C ASP A 70 -12.45 -7.68 -6.69
N CYS A 71 -12.12 -8.73 -5.94
CA CYS A 71 -11.25 -9.78 -6.42
C CYS A 71 -11.94 -10.60 -7.53
N PRO A 72 -11.21 -11.07 -8.54
CA PRO A 72 -11.78 -11.88 -9.61
C PRO A 72 -12.36 -13.22 -9.11
N ALA A 73 -13.48 -13.63 -9.71
CA ALA A 73 -14.14 -14.90 -9.41
C ALA A 73 -14.38 -15.10 -7.89
N THR A 74 -13.93 -16.23 -7.32
CA THR A 74 -14.08 -16.56 -5.89
C THR A 74 -12.76 -16.44 -5.14
N THR A 75 -11.83 -15.61 -5.62
CA THR A 75 -10.57 -15.34 -4.93
C THR A 75 -10.77 -14.35 -3.79
N ILE A 76 -9.85 -14.36 -2.83
CA ILE A 76 -9.85 -13.44 -1.68
C ILE A 76 -8.57 -12.62 -1.71
N PHE A 77 -8.61 -11.43 -1.10
CA PHE A 77 -7.45 -10.57 -1.03
C PHE A 77 -6.43 -11.11 -0.02
N ASP A 78 -5.22 -11.35 -0.49
CA ASP A 78 -4.06 -11.80 0.26
C ASP A 78 -3.19 -10.58 0.58
N PHE A 79 -3.36 -10.04 1.78
CA PHE A 79 -2.72 -8.80 2.20
C PHE A 79 -1.19 -8.88 2.21
N PRO A 80 -0.55 -9.93 2.76
CA PRO A 80 0.88 -10.16 2.62
C PRO A 80 1.40 -10.06 1.19
N LEU A 81 0.69 -10.71 0.25
CA LEU A 81 1.08 -10.74 -1.16
C LEU A 81 0.57 -9.54 -1.97
N GLN A 82 -0.20 -8.63 -1.36
CA GLN A 82 -0.83 -7.49 -2.03
C GLN A 82 -1.53 -7.86 -3.35
N THR A 83 -2.26 -8.98 -3.36
CA THR A 83 -2.93 -9.49 -4.56
C THR A 83 -4.15 -10.35 -4.23
N CYS A 84 -4.97 -10.67 -5.21
CA CYS A 84 -6.05 -11.65 -5.05
C CYS A 84 -5.51 -13.06 -5.24
N ASN A 85 -5.69 -13.91 -4.24
CA ASN A 85 -5.21 -15.28 -4.22
C ASN A 85 -6.38 -16.24 -3.94
N HIS A 86 -6.17 -17.53 -4.20
CA HIS A 86 -7.20 -18.52 -3.92
C HIS A 86 -7.44 -18.66 -2.41
N ALA A 87 -8.70 -18.82 -2.02
CA ALA A 87 -9.10 -18.90 -0.61
C ALA A 87 -8.48 -20.07 0.17
N TRP A 88 -7.94 -21.09 -0.50
CA TRP A 88 -7.22 -22.20 0.15
C TRP A 88 -5.74 -21.90 0.42
N ALA A 89 -5.20 -20.84 -0.20
CA ALA A 89 -3.80 -20.44 -0.13
C ALA A 89 -3.58 -19.10 0.58
N ALA A 90 -4.66 -18.40 0.94
CA ALA A 90 -4.63 -17.09 1.58
C ALA A 90 -5.53 -17.07 2.82
N ASN A 91 -5.19 -16.18 3.75
CA ASN A 91 -6.01 -15.89 4.91
C ASN A 91 -6.86 -14.64 4.65
N CYS A 92 -8.13 -14.68 5.04
CA CYS A 92 -8.96 -13.48 5.02
C CYS A 92 -8.57 -12.55 6.18
N THR A 93 -7.97 -11.42 5.83
CA THR A 93 -7.67 -10.33 6.76
C THR A 93 -8.73 -9.24 6.55
N LEU A 94 -9.37 -8.78 7.63
CA LEU A 94 -10.34 -7.68 7.59
C LEU A 94 -9.88 -6.56 8.51
N ARG A 95 -10.18 -5.32 8.12
CA ARG A 95 -9.96 -4.14 8.96
C ARG A 95 -11.15 -3.87 9.86
N THR A 96 -10.89 -3.31 11.03
CA THR A 96 -11.91 -2.72 11.90
C THR A 96 -12.13 -1.27 11.49
N ARG A 97 -13.37 -0.82 11.50
CA ARG A 97 -13.63 0.63 11.51
C ARG A 97 -13.38 1.07 12.94
N ASP A 98 -12.46 2.01 13.13
CA ASP A 98 -12.31 2.71 14.39
C ASP A 98 -13.54 3.60 14.58
N ASP A 99 -14.68 2.98 14.88
CA ASP A 99 -15.79 3.67 15.50
C ASP A 99 -15.31 3.99 16.92
N ASP A 100 -15.13 5.28 17.21
CA ASP A 100 -14.83 5.91 18.51
C ASP A 100 -14.70 4.97 19.72
N GLU A 101 -13.56 5.05 20.41
CA GLU A 101 -13.28 4.57 21.78
C GLU A 101 -14.51 4.02 22.55
N GLY A 102 -14.63 2.69 22.57
CA GLY A 102 -15.65 2.00 23.33
C GLY A 102 -15.18 0.63 23.78
N SER A 103 -14.36 0.59 24.83
CA SER A 103 -14.08 -0.60 25.63
C SER A 103 -15.37 -1.40 25.90
N GLY A 104 -15.43 -2.63 25.40
CA GLY A 104 -16.46 -3.58 25.81
C GLY A 104 -16.35 -4.88 25.05
N GLU A 105 -15.86 -5.92 25.71
CA GLU A 105 -16.04 -7.30 25.26
C GLU A 105 -17.52 -7.56 24.95
N GLY A 106 -17.81 -8.03 23.74
CA GLY A 106 -19.16 -8.24 23.26
C GLY A 106 -19.31 -9.60 22.58
N VAL A 107 -19.45 -10.65 23.37
CA VAL A 107 -20.10 -11.88 22.95
C VAL A 107 -21.50 -11.53 22.45
N PHE A 108 -21.80 -11.97 21.22
CA PHE A 108 -23.09 -11.83 20.57
C PHE A 108 -24.27 -12.16 21.48
N ASN A 109 -25.25 -11.27 21.58
CA ASN A 109 -26.64 -11.65 21.78
C ASN A 109 -27.57 -10.77 20.93
N PHE A 110 -28.23 -11.47 20.03
CA PHE A 110 -29.32 -11.06 19.18
C PHE A 110 -30.61 -10.95 20.03
N LEU A 111 -31.39 -9.89 19.79
CA LEU A 111 -32.77 -9.61 20.25
C LEU A 111 -32.97 -9.04 21.67
N ASP A 112 -33.29 -7.74 21.70
CA ASP A 112 -34.42 -7.11 22.39
C ASP A 112 -34.33 -5.61 22.08
N ASN A 113 -35.35 -4.79 21.96
CA ASN A 113 -36.78 -4.92 21.74
C ASN A 113 -37.16 -3.49 21.33
N PHE A 114 -38.09 -3.40 20.39
CA PHE A 114 -38.59 -2.17 19.83
C PHE A 114 -39.51 -1.47 20.85
N SER A 115 -38.96 -0.60 21.68
CA SER A 115 -39.73 0.42 22.42
C SER A 115 -38.80 1.49 22.98
N ASP A 116 -38.70 2.61 22.25
CA ASP A 116 -38.77 3.98 22.79
C ASP A 116 -38.16 4.99 21.80
N VAL A 117 -38.95 5.42 20.82
CA VAL A 117 -38.81 6.77 20.25
C VAL A 117 -40.21 7.34 20.05
N ASN A 118 -40.66 8.10 21.06
CA ASN A 118 -41.63 9.17 20.87
C ASN A 118 -40.84 10.45 20.61
N TYR A 119 -40.75 10.86 19.34
CA TYR A 119 -40.23 12.18 18.97
C TYR A 119 -41.35 12.94 18.25
N GLU A 120 -42.06 13.78 19.02
CA GLU A 120 -42.83 14.88 18.47
C GLU A 120 -41.84 15.95 17.96
N GLY A 121 -41.48 15.83 16.68
CA GLY A 121 -40.69 16.84 15.99
C GLY A 121 -41.25 17.03 14.59
N SER A 122 -41.82 18.21 14.35
CA SER A 122 -42.33 18.65 13.05
C SER A 122 -41.21 18.61 12.01
N VAL A 123 -41.33 17.72 11.02
CA VAL A 123 -40.54 17.79 9.78
C VAL A 123 -41.15 18.88 8.90
N ASN A 124 -40.51 20.05 8.87
CA ASN A 124 -40.82 21.01 7.82
C ASN A 124 -40.34 20.42 6.49
N SER A 125 -41.29 20.03 5.64
CA SER A 125 -41.04 19.51 4.30
C SER A 125 -40.44 20.60 3.43
N LEU A 126 -39.11 20.65 3.36
CA LEU A 126 -38.38 21.54 2.46
C LEU A 126 -38.64 21.12 1.01
N THR A 127 -39.12 22.04 0.18
CA THR A 127 -39.29 21.80 -1.26
C THR A 127 -37.92 21.75 -1.93
N ALA A 128 -37.82 21.03 -3.05
CA ALA A 128 -36.57 20.87 -3.81
C ALA A 128 -35.90 22.22 -4.17
N ASP A 129 -36.70 23.28 -4.30
CA ASP A 129 -36.24 24.63 -4.63
C ASP A 129 -35.51 25.33 -3.47
N GLU A 130 -35.78 24.97 -2.20
CA GLU A 130 -35.12 25.60 -1.05
C GLU A 130 -33.74 24.98 -0.76
N VAL A 131 -33.56 23.70 -1.10
CA VAL A 131 -32.29 22.98 -0.98
C VAL A 131 -31.23 23.56 -1.93
N ILE A 132 -31.63 23.95 -3.14
CA ILE A 132 -30.72 24.46 -4.19
C ILE A 132 -30.06 25.80 -3.78
N SER A 133 -30.67 26.58 -2.88
CA SER A 133 -30.10 27.87 -2.42
C SER A 133 -29.09 27.74 -1.28
N LYS A 134 -29.05 26.60 -0.57
CA LYS A 134 -28.18 26.37 0.60
C LYS A 134 -27.01 25.43 0.32
N VAL A 135 -27.05 24.66 -0.77
CA VAL A 135 -25.84 24.00 -1.28
C VAL A 135 -25.04 25.01 -2.09
N ARG A 136 -24.04 25.61 -1.45
CA ARG A 136 -22.92 26.19 -2.20
C ARG A 136 -22.34 25.03 -3.01
N PRO A 137 -22.30 25.07 -4.36
CA PRO A 137 -21.61 24.03 -5.09
C PRO A 137 -20.18 23.98 -4.54
N LEU A 138 -19.73 22.78 -4.16
CA LEU A 138 -18.30 22.54 -4.01
C LEU A 138 -17.71 23.04 -5.32
N ALA A 139 -16.96 24.12 -5.24
CA ALA A 139 -16.07 24.46 -6.32
C ALA A 139 -15.29 23.19 -6.58
N VAL A 140 -15.53 22.57 -7.75
CA VAL A 140 -14.57 21.66 -8.33
C VAL A 140 -13.35 22.54 -8.50
N GLU A 141 -12.48 22.52 -7.48
CA GLU A 141 -11.16 23.06 -7.60
C GLU A 141 -10.57 22.33 -8.80
N SER A 142 -10.42 23.12 -9.86
CA SER A 142 -9.55 22.95 -11.00
C SER A 142 -8.68 21.70 -10.92
N PRO A 143 -8.62 20.85 -11.97
CA PRO A 143 -7.92 19.57 -11.92
C PRO A 143 -6.56 19.76 -11.29
N VAL A 144 -6.39 19.23 -10.08
CA VAL A 144 -5.13 19.24 -9.35
C VAL A 144 -4.11 18.65 -10.33
N LYS A 145 -3.20 19.48 -10.82
CA LYS A 145 -2.12 19.02 -11.71
C LYS A 145 -1.31 18.02 -10.89
N PRO A 146 -1.28 16.72 -11.25
CA PRO A 146 -0.42 15.78 -10.57
C PRO A 146 0.97 15.99 -11.17
N SER A 147 1.68 16.99 -10.64
CA SER A 147 3.12 17.11 -10.88
C SER A 147 3.79 16.26 -9.82
N PHE A 148 3.99 14.99 -10.13
CA PHE A 148 4.58 14.00 -9.22
C PHE A 148 6.02 13.72 -9.64
N ASN A 149 7.02 13.95 -8.78
CA ASN A 149 8.45 13.74 -9.08
C ASN A 149 8.89 14.23 -10.47
N GLY A 150 8.44 15.43 -10.87
CA GLY A 150 8.78 16.03 -12.17
C GLY A 150 8.04 15.45 -13.39
N LEU A 151 7.15 14.48 -13.20
CA LEU A 151 6.28 13.95 -14.24
C LEU A 151 5.01 14.80 -14.34
N ASN A 152 4.77 15.37 -15.53
CA ASN A 152 3.61 16.19 -15.82
C ASN A 152 2.97 15.77 -17.15
N CYS A 153 1.81 15.10 -17.08
CA CYS A 153 1.14 14.55 -18.26
C CYS A 153 0.53 15.60 -19.19
N GLN A 154 0.47 16.87 -18.78
CA GLN A 154 -0.01 17.99 -19.60
C GLN A 154 1.11 18.64 -20.43
N ARG A 155 2.36 18.24 -20.21
CA ARG A 155 3.54 18.76 -20.92
C ARG A 155 4.14 17.68 -21.79
N SER A 156 4.23 17.90 -23.10
CA SER A 156 4.70 16.87 -24.05
C SER A 156 6.11 16.36 -23.75
N ASP A 157 7.01 17.22 -23.28
CA ASP A 157 8.39 16.89 -22.92
C ASP A 157 8.49 16.08 -21.63
N SER A 158 7.49 16.21 -20.75
CA SER A 158 7.40 15.48 -19.49
C SER A 158 6.56 14.21 -19.63
N ALA A 159 5.49 14.22 -20.42
CA ALA A 159 4.51 13.14 -20.55
C ALA A 159 5.08 11.84 -21.14
N ALA A 160 6.18 11.94 -21.89
CA ALA A 160 6.89 10.78 -22.44
C ALA A 160 7.85 10.11 -21.44
N ARG A 161 8.16 10.76 -20.31
CA ARG A 161 9.02 10.16 -19.28
C ARG A 161 8.26 9.10 -18.50
N GLN A 162 9.04 8.12 -18.02
CA GLN A 162 8.63 7.17 -17.01
C GLN A 162 9.45 7.46 -15.76
N VAL A 163 8.83 7.41 -14.59
CA VAL A 163 9.49 7.73 -13.32
C VAL A 163 9.35 6.53 -12.39
N ALA A 164 10.39 6.27 -11.60
CA ALA A 164 10.42 5.15 -10.68
C ALA A 164 9.29 5.25 -9.65
N TYR A 165 8.79 4.10 -9.23
CA TYR A 165 7.84 4.01 -8.14
C TYR A 165 8.58 3.88 -6.80
N LYS A 166 8.22 4.71 -5.82
CA LYS A 166 8.88 4.68 -4.51
C LYS A 166 8.38 3.47 -3.72
N GLY A 167 9.30 2.63 -3.25
CA GLY A 167 8.98 1.45 -2.44
C GLY A 167 8.56 0.20 -3.23
N ASP A 168 8.44 0.26 -4.56
CA ASP A 168 8.19 -0.92 -5.41
C ASP A 168 8.97 -0.83 -6.72
N CYS A 169 10.10 -1.52 -6.79
CA CYS A 169 11.01 -1.45 -7.93
C CYS A 169 10.54 -2.20 -9.18
N GLN A 170 9.46 -2.98 -9.12
CA GLN A 170 8.84 -3.54 -10.33
C GLN A 170 7.83 -2.57 -10.95
N ARG A 171 7.54 -1.45 -10.28
CA ARG A 171 6.52 -0.50 -10.70
C ARG A 171 7.12 0.82 -11.15
N TYR A 172 6.40 1.52 -11.99
CA TYR A 172 6.75 2.86 -12.46
C TYR A 172 5.52 3.70 -12.82
N TRP A 173 5.71 5.00 -12.88
CA TRP A 173 4.73 5.99 -13.31
C TRP A 173 4.86 6.30 -14.80
N ARG A 174 3.73 6.43 -15.50
CA ARG A 174 3.67 6.88 -16.89
C ARG A 174 2.39 7.67 -17.16
N CYS A 175 2.39 8.43 -18.25
CA CYS A 175 1.19 9.10 -18.72
C CYS A 175 0.43 8.26 -19.73
N VAL A 176 -0.88 8.14 -19.54
CA VAL A 176 -1.81 7.48 -20.46
C VAL A 176 -2.95 8.46 -20.74
N ASN A 177 -3.11 8.85 -22.00
CA ASN A 177 -4.15 9.81 -22.42
C ASN A 177 -4.16 11.11 -21.59
N GLY A 178 -2.97 11.61 -21.21
CA GLY A 178 -2.82 12.83 -20.41
C GLY A 178 -3.07 12.67 -18.90
N VAL A 179 -3.30 11.43 -18.43
CA VAL A 179 -3.52 11.08 -17.03
C VAL A 179 -2.35 10.26 -16.49
N LEU A 180 -1.92 10.57 -15.26
CA LEU A 180 -0.88 9.82 -14.57
C LEU A 180 -1.40 8.45 -14.15
N GLN A 181 -0.68 7.39 -14.47
CA GLN A 181 -1.04 6.01 -14.12
C GLN A 181 0.20 5.21 -13.74
N THR A 182 0.03 4.23 -12.84
CA THR A 182 1.05 3.24 -12.53
C THR A 182 1.05 2.12 -13.58
N ALA A 183 2.20 1.48 -13.76
CA ALA A 183 2.38 0.29 -14.55
C ALA A 183 3.44 -0.62 -13.91
N TYR A 184 3.38 -1.90 -14.25
CA TYR A 184 4.35 -2.90 -13.81
C TYR A 184 5.27 -3.27 -14.96
N CYS A 185 6.52 -3.52 -14.61
CA CYS A 185 7.43 -4.30 -15.43
C CYS A 185 6.93 -5.75 -15.53
N SER A 186 7.28 -6.42 -16.62
CA SER A 186 7.04 -7.86 -16.72
C SER A 186 7.76 -8.62 -15.62
N ASP A 187 7.24 -9.78 -15.23
CA ASP A 187 7.81 -10.63 -14.18
C ASP A 187 9.32 -10.81 -14.32
N GLY A 188 10.05 -10.53 -13.23
CA GLY A 188 11.51 -10.63 -13.16
C GLY A 188 12.28 -9.43 -13.72
N LEU A 189 11.59 -8.36 -14.14
CA LEU A 189 12.19 -7.09 -14.54
C LEU A 189 11.85 -5.98 -13.53
N PHE A 190 12.74 -5.00 -13.44
CA PHE A 190 12.65 -3.88 -12.50
C PHE A 190 12.86 -2.57 -13.25
N PHE A 191 12.21 -1.50 -12.80
CA PHE A 191 12.28 -0.22 -13.48
C PHE A 191 13.64 0.46 -13.28
N ASN A 192 14.36 0.66 -14.38
CA ASN A 192 15.63 1.37 -14.39
C ASN A 192 15.40 2.86 -14.66
N GLU A 193 15.52 3.70 -13.64
CA GLU A 193 15.30 5.14 -13.77
C GLU A 193 16.30 5.83 -14.71
N ARG A 194 17.52 5.29 -14.85
CA ARG A 194 18.53 5.85 -15.75
C ARG A 194 18.16 5.68 -17.21
N SER A 195 17.64 4.50 -17.58
CA SER A 195 17.24 4.22 -18.97
C SER A 195 15.76 4.56 -19.23
N GLY A 196 14.96 4.71 -18.18
CA GLY A 196 13.51 4.92 -18.24
C GLY A 196 12.75 3.68 -18.72
N GLN A 197 13.29 2.48 -18.49
CA GLN A 197 12.75 1.21 -18.98
C GLN A 197 12.93 0.08 -17.96
N CYS A 198 12.14 -0.98 -18.10
CA CYS A 198 12.31 -2.21 -17.34
C CYS A 198 13.58 -2.95 -17.77
N ASP A 199 14.39 -3.37 -16.81
CA ASP A 199 15.68 -4.04 -17.02
C ASP A 199 15.86 -5.14 -15.96
N PHE A 200 16.89 -5.96 -16.09
CA PHE A 200 17.24 -6.94 -15.06
C PHE A 200 17.72 -6.25 -13.79
N GLU A 201 17.44 -6.87 -12.64
CA GLU A 201 17.77 -6.35 -11.31
C GLU A 201 19.23 -5.88 -11.19
N ALA A 202 20.17 -6.62 -11.78
CA ALA A 202 21.60 -6.28 -11.76
C ALA A 202 21.95 -4.92 -12.40
N ASN A 203 21.07 -4.39 -13.26
CA ASN A 203 21.24 -3.11 -13.96
C ASN A 203 20.44 -1.96 -13.31
N VAL A 204 19.63 -2.27 -12.30
CA VAL A 204 18.71 -1.32 -11.65
C VAL A 204 19.28 -0.88 -10.32
N LYS A 205 19.23 0.42 -10.06
CA LYS A 205 19.41 0.96 -8.71
C LYS A 205 18.03 1.16 -8.12
N CYS A 206 17.52 0.13 -7.46
CA CYS A 206 16.32 0.27 -6.66
C CYS A 206 16.61 1.35 -5.61
N ALA A 207 15.77 2.38 -5.52
CA ALA A 207 15.93 3.40 -4.49
C ALA A 207 15.70 2.73 -3.14
N ASP A 208 16.78 2.33 -2.48
CA ASP A 208 16.74 1.84 -1.12
C ASP A 208 16.15 2.94 -0.24
N VAL A 209 15.23 2.56 0.64
CA VAL A 209 14.57 3.43 1.63
C VAL A 209 15.55 3.99 2.69
N ASN A 210 16.86 3.92 2.46
CA ASN A 210 17.93 4.09 3.45
C ASN A 210 18.99 5.13 3.10
N ASP A 211 18.60 6.26 2.47
CA ASP A 211 19.52 7.41 2.32
C ASP A 211 18.93 8.75 2.83
N GLU A 212 17.82 8.73 3.59
CA GLU A 212 17.26 9.92 4.27
C GLU A 212 17.22 9.82 5.81
N LEU A 213 17.84 8.80 6.42
CA LEU A 213 18.06 8.79 7.87
C LEU A 213 19.28 9.62 8.28
N GLU A 214 19.23 10.93 8.04
CA GLU A 214 20.04 11.85 8.85
C GLU A 214 19.26 12.83 9.73
N ASN A 215 17.94 13.07 9.60
CA ASN A 215 17.29 14.06 10.49
C ASN A 215 15.79 13.93 10.82
N GLU A 216 15.14 12.77 10.71
CA GLU A 216 13.79 12.61 11.29
C GLU A 216 13.70 11.36 12.18
N PHE A 217 14.18 11.53 13.43
CA PHE A 217 13.76 10.68 14.54
C PHE A 217 12.24 10.82 14.70
N ILE A 218 11.46 9.77 14.45
CA ILE A 218 10.12 9.66 15.04
C ILE A 218 10.33 9.64 16.56
N VAL A 219 9.97 10.73 17.23
CA VAL A 219 9.97 10.81 18.69
C VAL A 219 8.76 10.02 19.20
N TYR A 220 9.01 8.82 19.71
CA TYR A 220 8.00 8.09 20.48
C TYR A 220 7.68 8.86 21.76
N LYS A 221 6.40 9.15 21.99
CA LYS A 221 5.93 9.65 23.29
C LYS A 221 5.71 8.44 24.19
N LYS A 222 6.46 8.39 25.29
CA LYS A 222 6.30 7.41 26.37
C LYS A 222 4.98 7.60 27.11
#